data_AF-Q22MH1-F1
#
_entry.id   AF-Q22MH1-F1
#
_cell.length_a   1.000
_cell.length_b   1.000
_cell.length_c   1.000
_cell.angle_alpha   90.00
_cell.angle_beta   90.00
_cell.angle_gamma   90.00
#
_symmetry.space_group_name_H-M   'P 1'
#
loop_
_entity.id
_entity.type
_entity.pdbx_description
1 polymer ?
#
loop_
_entity_poly.entity_id
_entity_poly.type
_entity_poly.pdbx_seq_one_letter_code
_entity_poly.pdbx_strand_id
1 'polypeptide(L)'
;MQNPHQKFHGKMQKPKLTELEKFIESNQDLISEAAHKVTSKIQDETQKCANIHKENEFVNCMKNVDQKVGGFQNKFKFRIAYWQLQTQQCFQENPKDLDTCKKQGRANIRQYLDSFVKQL
;
A
#
# COMPACT_ATOMS: atom_id res chain seq x y z
N MET A 1 8.38 -9.21 -57.30
CA MET A 1 8.86 -10.26 -56.38
C MET A 1 9.58 -9.60 -55.21
N GLN A 2 9.35 -10.14 -54.01
CA GLN A 2 10.12 -9.98 -52.77
C GLN A 2 9.95 -8.69 -51.95
N ASN A 3 9.03 -8.83 -50.99
CA ASN A 3 9.03 -8.24 -49.66
C ASN A 3 10.22 -8.77 -48.84
N PRO A 4 11.00 -7.93 -48.13
CA PRO A 4 11.76 -8.37 -46.98
C PRO A 4 11.16 -7.77 -45.71
N HIS A 5 10.42 -8.61 -44.98
CA HIS A 5 10.06 -8.38 -43.59
C HIS A 5 11.32 -8.10 -42.76
N GLN A 6 11.57 -6.84 -42.41
CA GLN A 6 12.44 -6.48 -41.30
C GLN A 6 11.78 -6.99 -40.01
N LYS A 7 12.26 -8.13 -39.52
CA LYS A 7 11.96 -8.63 -38.18
C LYS A 7 12.57 -7.67 -37.17
N PHE A 8 11.77 -6.76 -36.64
CA PHE A 8 12.09 -6.01 -35.42
C PHE A 8 12.10 -6.98 -34.23
N HIS A 9 13.22 -7.66 -34.00
CA HIS A 9 13.54 -8.25 -32.70
C HIS A 9 14.12 -7.17 -31.79
N GLY A 10 13.34 -6.13 -31.52
CA GLY A 10 13.61 -5.24 -30.40
C GLY A 10 13.32 -6.03 -29.13
N LYS A 11 14.35 -6.57 -28.47
CA LYS A 11 14.24 -6.97 -27.06
C LYS A 11 13.84 -5.69 -26.32
N MET A 12 12.57 -5.56 -25.97
CA MET A 12 12.10 -4.52 -25.05
C MET A 12 12.89 -4.71 -23.75
N GLN A 13 13.98 -3.94 -23.58
CA GLN A 13 14.63 -3.82 -22.30
C GLN A 13 13.62 -3.14 -21.39
N LYS A 14 13.15 -3.86 -20.37
CA LYS A 14 12.35 -3.24 -19.31
C LYS A 14 13.12 -2.03 -18.76
N PRO A 15 12.49 -0.87 -18.60
CA PRO A 15 13.16 0.29 -18.04
C PRO A 15 13.77 -0.07 -16.68
N LYS A 16 15.01 0.41 -16.43
CA LYS A 16 15.65 0.24 -15.13
C LYS A 16 14.84 1.01 -14.09
N LEU A 17 14.41 0.32 -13.05
CA LEU A 17 13.73 0.94 -11.91
C LEU A 17 14.65 1.96 -11.25
N THR A 18 14.07 3.11 -10.90
CA THR A 18 14.63 4.10 -10.00
C THR A 18 14.83 3.51 -8.60
N GLU A 19 15.70 4.13 -7.80
CA GLU A 19 15.90 3.68 -6.41
C GLU A 19 14.64 3.82 -5.55
N LEU A 20 13.76 4.77 -5.86
CA LEU A 20 12.46 4.90 -5.22
C LEU A 20 11.52 3.73 -5.58
N GLU A 21 11.47 3.33 -6.86
CA GLU A 21 10.66 2.19 -7.28
C GLU A 21 11.14 0.89 -6.64
N LYS A 22 12.46 0.66 -6.58
CA LYS A 22 13.03 -0.50 -5.86
C LYS A 22 12.70 -0.46 -4.38
N PHE A 23 12.74 0.71 -3.76
CA PHE A 23 12.36 0.87 -2.37
C PHE A 23 10.87 0.53 -2.17
N ILE A 24 9.98 1.03 -3.04
CA ILE A 24 8.54 0.72 -2.98
C ILE A 24 8.31 -0.80 -3.13
N GLU A 25 8.93 -1.44 -4.12
CA GLU A 25 8.84 -2.89 -4.31
C GLU A 25 9.31 -3.65 -3.07
N SER A 26 10.44 -3.27 -2.47
CA SER A 26 10.98 -3.94 -1.28
C SER A 26 10.10 -3.81 -0.02
N ASN A 27 9.13 -2.90 -0.03
CA ASN A 27 8.17 -2.71 1.06
C ASN A 27 6.77 -3.23 0.70
N GLN A 28 6.57 -3.84 -0.48
CA GLN A 28 5.28 -4.43 -0.85
C GLN A 28 4.81 -5.46 0.17
N ASP A 29 5.71 -6.27 0.72
CA ASP A 29 5.36 -7.27 1.74
C ASP A 29 4.74 -6.61 2.99
N LEU A 30 5.31 -5.49 3.46
CA LEU A 30 4.78 -4.74 4.61
C LEU A 30 3.39 -4.15 4.29
N ILE A 31 3.24 -3.60 3.08
CA ILE A 31 1.96 -3.04 2.62
C ILE A 31 0.90 -4.15 2.49
N SER A 32 1.29 -5.31 1.96
CA SER A 32 0.42 -6.48 1.81
C SER A 32 0.02 -7.05 3.15
N GLU A 33 0.95 -7.20 4.10
CA GLU A 33 0.66 -7.65 5.46
C GLU A 33 -0.38 -6.74 6.14
N ALA A 34 -0.21 -5.43 6.00
CA ALA A 34 -1.16 -4.46 6.52
C ALA A 34 -2.53 -4.58 5.86
N ALA A 35 -2.59 -4.71 4.54
CA ALA A 35 -3.83 -4.91 3.81
C ALA A 35 -4.55 -6.17 4.28
N HIS A 36 -3.84 -7.29 4.48
CA HIS A 36 -4.41 -8.52 5.02
C HIS A 36 -4.98 -8.35 6.43
N LYS A 37 -4.27 -7.66 7.33
CA LYS A 37 -4.77 -7.37 8.69
C LYS A 37 -6.03 -6.51 8.66
N VAL A 38 -6.07 -5.51 7.78
CA VAL A 38 -7.26 -4.67 7.55
C VAL A 38 -8.42 -5.52 7.04
N THR A 39 -8.21 -6.34 6.00
CA THR A 39 -9.24 -7.24 5.46
C THR A 39 -9.79 -8.21 6.50
N SER A 40 -8.91 -8.81 7.32
CA SER A 40 -9.33 -9.71 8.40
C SER A 40 -10.21 -8.98 9.41
N LYS A 41 -9.84 -7.77 9.83
CA LYS A 41 -10.67 -6.96 10.74
C LYS A 41 -12.03 -6.60 10.15
N ILE A 42 -12.08 -6.30 8.86
CA ILE A 42 -13.34 -6.01 8.16
C ILE A 42 -14.24 -7.23 8.16
N GLN A 43 -13.68 -8.42 7.90
CA GLN A 43 -14.43 -9.68 7.93
C GLN A 43 -14.97 -9.95 9.34
N ASP A 44 -14.17 -9.76 10.38
CA ASP A 44 -14.60 -9.92 11.77
C ASP A 44 -15.79 -8.99 12.11
N GLU A 45 -15.69 -7.72 11.77
CA GLU A 45 -16.76 -6.74 12.02
C GLU A 45 -18.02 -7.02 11.16
N THR A 46 -17.83 -7.43 9.91
CA THR A 46 -18.93 -7.83 9.02
C THR A 46 -19.67 -9.04 9.57
N GLN A 47 -18.94 -10.04 10.08
CA GLN A 47 -19.53 -11.22 10.70
C GLN A 47 -20.30 -10.86 11.98
N LYS A 48 -19.81 -9.91 12.78
CA LYS A 48 -20.54 -9.37 13.94
C LYS A 48 -21.85 -8.73 13.50
N CYS A 49 -21.85 -7.94 12.43
CA CYS A 49 -23.07 -7.36 11.88
C CYS A 49 -24.03 -8.45 11.37
N ALA A 50 -23.53 -9.49 10.69
CA ALA A 50 -24.34 -10.58 10.15
C ALA A 50 -25.13 -11.37 11.22
N ASN A 51 -24.68 -11.34 12.47
CA ASN A 51 -25.38 -11.97 13.60
C ASN A 51 -26.57 -11.11 14.12
N ILE A 52 -26.81 -9.92 13.56
CA ILE A 52 -27.92 -9.03 13.94
C ILE A 52 -29.18 -9.42 13.15
N HIS A 53 -30.22 -9.87 13.85
CA HIS A 53 -31.46 -10.34 13.21
C HIS A 53 -32.43 -9.23 12.78
N LYS A 54 -32.24 -7.99 13.25
CA LYS A 54 -33.08 -6.84 12.88
C LYS A 54 -32.44 -6.08 11.74
N GLU A 55 -33.17 -5.96 10.64
CA GLU A 55 -32.68 -5.35 9.40
C GLU A 55 -32.11 -3.93 9.60
N ASN A 56 -32.83 -3.04 10.31
CA ASN A 56 -32.36 -1.67 10.53
C ASN A 56 -31.06 -1.60 11.35
N GLU A 57 -30.91 -2.48 12.34
CA GLU A 57 -29.70 -2.56 13.16
C GLU A 57 -28.53 -3.15 12.35
N PHE A 58 -28.80 -4.16 11.51
CA PHE A 58 -27.85 -4.70 10.54
C PHE A 58 -27.35 -3.64 9.57
N VAL A 59 -28.25 -2.88 8.92
CA VAL A 59 -27.90 -1.82 7.97
C VAL A 59 -27.05 -0.75 8.65
N ASN A 60 -27.40 -0.34 9.86
CA ASN A 60 -26.63 0.66 10.61
C ASN A 60 -25.24 0.11 11.01
N CYS A 61 -25.16 -1.17 11.39
CA CYS A 61 -23.90 -1.83 11.67
C CYS A 61 -23.00 -1.83 10.43
N MET A 62 -23.52 -2.26 9.28
CA MET A 62 -22.77 -2.29 8.02
C MET A 62 -22.33 -0.89 7.56
N LYS A 63 -23.17 0.15 7.73
CA LYS A 63 -22.79 1.55 7.46
C LYS A 63 -21.61 2.00 8.33
N ASN A 64 -21.60 1.63 9.61
CA ASN A 64 -20.49 1.96 10.50
C ASN A 64 -19.20 1.25 10.09
N VAL A 65 -19.29 -0.01 9.66
CA VAL A 65 -18.14 -0.74 9.09
C VAL A 65 -17.63 -0.03 7.85
N ASP A 66 -18.51 0.31 6.90
CA ASP A 66 -18.13 0.99 5.65
C ASP A 66 -17.45 2.34 5.89
N GLN A 67 -18.00 3.18 6.78
CA GLN A 67 -17.40 4.47 7.14
C GLN A 67 -16.02 4.31 7.78
N LYS A 68 -15.87 3.34 8.69
CA LYS A 68 -14.57 3.01 9.27
C LYS A 68 -13.60 2.63 8.16
N VAL A 69 -13.95 1.66 7.32
CA VAL A 69 -13.09 1.14 6.24
C VAL A 69 -12.69 2.22 5.24
N GLY A 70 -13.64 3.01 4.75
CA GLY A 70 -13.35 4.11 3.83
C GLY A 70 -12.41 5.15 4.44
N GLY A 71 -12.63 5.50 5.72
CA GLY A 71 -11.72 6.35 6.48
C GLY A 71 -10.32 5.74 6.62
N PHE A 72 -10.22 4.44 6.86
CA PHE A 72 -8.96 3.72 6.98
C PHE A 72 -8.20 3.66 5.65
N GLN A 73 -8.83 3.24 4.56
CA GLN A 73 -8.18 3.14 3.25
C GLN A 73 -7.59 4.47 2.78
N ASN A 74 -8.32 5.57 2.98
CA ASN A 74 -7.85 6.90 2.60
C ASN A 74 -6.65 7.35 3.44
N LYS A 75 -6.72 7.19 4.78
CA LYS A 75 -5.59 7.53 5.67
C LYS A 75 -4.34 6.72 5.33
N PHE A 76 -4.50 5.42 5.08
CA PHE A 76 -3.41 4.54 4.70
C PHE A 76 -2.75 5.00 3.39
N LYS A 77 -3.55 5.25 2.35
CA LYS A 77 -3.06 5.72 1.04
C LYS A 77 -2.29 7.03 1.15
N PHE A 78 -2.83 8.02 1.87
CA PHE A 78 -2.15 9.31 2.05
C PHE A 78 -0.83 9.16 2.81
N ARG A 79 -0.78 8.27 3.81
CA ARG A 79 0.43 8.05 4.59
C ARG A 79 1.53 7.38 3.76
N ILE A 80 1.19 6.38 2.96
CA ILE A 80 2.13 5.73 2.03
C ILE A 80 2.67 6.75 1.03
N ALA A 81 1.80 7.56 0.41
CA ALA A 81 2.22 8.61 -0.52
C ALA A 81 3.15 9.64 0.15
N TYR A 82 2.85 10.03 1.38
CA TYR A 82 3.70 10.94 2.15
C TYR A 82 5.10 10.37 2.38
N TRP A 83 5.24 9.10 2.76
CA TRP A 83 6.59 8.54 2.94
C TRP A 83 7.32 8.28 1.64
N GLN A 84 6.62 7.95 0.56
CA GLN A 84 7.24 7.88 -0.76
C GLN A 84 7.88 9.24 -1.10
N LEU A 85 7.15 10.34 -0.86
CA LEU A 85 7.66 11.69 -1.06
C LEU A 85 8.85 12.00 -0.13
N GLN A 86 8.74 11.70 1.17
CA GLN A 86 9.84 11.93 2.14
C GLN A 86 11.09 11.11 1.80
N THR A 87 10.92 9.86 1.38
CA THR A 87 12.04 8.99 0.98
C THR A 87 12.68 9.51 -0.30
N GLN A 88 11.87 9.98 -1.25
CA GLN A 88 12.37 10.61 -2.47
C GLN A 88 13.17 11.88 -2.17
N GLN A 89 12.68 12.73 -1.28
CA GLN A 89 13.39 13.93 -0.82
C GLN A 89 14.72 13.56 -0.16
N CYS A 90 14.71 12.56 0.73
CA CYS A 90 15.92 12.06 1.35
C CYS A 90 16.95 11.56 0.32
N PHE A 91 16.52 10.84 -0.71
CA PHE A 91 17.41 10.40 -1.81
C PHE A 91 18.01 11.56 -2.60
N GLN A 92 17.24 12.64 -2.80
CA GLN A 92 17.73 13.84 -3.49
C GLN A 92 18.76 14.61 -2.65
N GLU A 93 18.52 14.70 -1.34
CA GLU A 93 19.39 15.42 -0.40
C GLU A 93 20.66 14.62 -0.04
N ASN A 94 20.56 13.29 -0.02
CA ASN A 94 21.63 12.38 0.43
C ASN A 94 21.97 11.31 -0.63
N PRO A 95 22.41 11.70 -1.83
CA PRO A 95 22.61 10.77 -2.95
C PRO A 95 23.71 9.71 -2.69
N LYS A 96 24.58 9.94 -1.70
CA LYS A 96 25.66 9.02 -1.30
C LYS A 96 25.26 8.06 -0.18
N ASP A 97 24.13 8.27 0.48
CA ASP A 97 23.66 7.46 1.61
C ASP A 97 22.17 7.12 1.48
N LEU A 98 21.84 6.40 0.40
CA LEU A 98 20.48 5.95 0.13
C LEU A 98 20.01 4.91 1.15
N ASP A 99 20.92 4.16 1.77
CA ASP A 99 20.57 3.09 2.71
C ASP A 99 20.02 3.64 4.02
N THR A 100 20.54 4.76 4.52
CA THR A 100 19.94 5.45 5.67
C THR A 100 18.52 5.91 5.36
N CYS A 101 18.30 6.53 4.19
CA CYS A 101 16.97 6.94 3.74
C CYS A 101 16.00 5.74 3.63
N LYS A 102 16.44 4.61 3.07
CA LYS A 102 15.64 3.37 2.97
C LYS A 102 15.31 2.82 4.36
N LYS A 103 16.28 2.75 5.29
CA LYS A 103 16.05 2.27 6.67
C LYS A 103 15.03 3.14 7.40
N GLN A 104 15.16 4.46 7.33
CA GLN A 104 14.22 5.39 7.95
C GLN A 104 12.82 5.28 7.35
N GLY A 105 12.71 5.26 6.01
CA GLY A 105 11.44 5.08 5.32
C GLY A 105 10.73 3.78 5.74
N ARG A 106 11.48 2.67 5.79
CA ARG A 106 10.93 1.36 6.21
C ARG A 106 10.51 1.35 7.68
N ALA A 107 11.28 1.96 8.57
CA ALA A 107 10.93 2.07 9.99
C ALA A 107 9.63 2.88 10.18
N ASN A 108 9.49 4.00 9.47
CA ASN A 108 8.30 4.84 9.51
C ASN A 108 7.05 4.10 9.02
N ILE A 109 7.17 3.36 7.91
CA ILE A 109 6.11 2.49 7.40
C ILE A 109 5.70 1.49 8.48
N ARG A 110 6.66 0.74 9.02
CA ARG A 110 6.40 -0.31 10.01
C ARG A 110 5.72 0.23 11.28
N GLN A 111 6.25 1.30 11.86
CA GLN A 111 5.70 1.89 13.08
C GLN A 111 4.24 2.34 12.89
N TYR A 112 3.94 2.95 11.75
CA TYR A 112 2.57 3.31 11.47
C TYR A 112 1.71 2.08 11.26
N LEU A 113 2.14 1.07 10.50
CA LEU A 113 1.36 -0.15 10.31
C LEU A 113 0.99 -0.81 11.65
N ASP A 114 1.95 -0.89 12.57
CA ASP A 114 1.73 -1.44 13.91
C ASP A 114 0.74 -0.61 14.74
N SER A 115 0.74 0.72 14.60
CA SER A 115 -0.24 1.58 15.28
C SER A 115 -1.59 1.62 14.56
N PHE A 116 -1.59 1.48 13.23
CA PHE A 116 -2.74 1.62 12.35
C PHE A 116 -3.68 0.43 12.49
N VAL A 117 -3.15 -0.79 12.57
CA VAL A 117 -3.94 -2.01 12.83
C VAL A 117 -4.57 -2.00 14.22
N LYS A 118 -3.95 -1.34 15.22
CA LYS A 118 -4.50 -1.24 16.58
C LYS A 118 -5.68 -0.27 16.69
N GLN A 119 -5.85 0.63 15.73
CA GLN A 119 -6.93 1.63 15.73
C GLN A 119 -8.20 1.13 15.00
N LEU A 120 -8.14 -0.04 14.37
CA LEU A 120 -9.25 -0.77 13.73
C LEU A 120 -10.02 -1.63 14.74
#